data_AF-A0A7S1LCX4-F1
#
_entry.id   AF-A0A7S1LCX4-F1
#
_cell.length_a   1.000
_cell.length_b   1.000
_cell.length_c   1.000
_cell.angle_alpha   90.00
_cell.angle_beta   90.00
_cell.angle_gamma   90.00
#
_symmetry.space_group_name_H-M   'P 1'
#
loop_
_entity.id
_entity.type
_entity.pdbx_description
1 polymer ?
#
loop_
_entity_poly.entity_id
_entity_poly.type
_entity_poly.pdbx_seq_one_letter_code
_entity_poly.pdbx_strand_id
1 'polypeptide(L)'
;DAVVCVISFKRAEPTDSNDAHAAVDALLVQCAHLLKVKAVGNRVVLAGSFTPPGEQWCADPTSPGGETHVVTGVAAAVADAVHVLHALRDLGVVACACVAVGPVVGAVVGRDRLSYDVYGDPVRECHFAVEQLTVPPSSTAIPSGASAAAGVA
;
A
#
# COMPACT_ATOMS: atom_id res chain seq x y z
N ASP A 1 9.14 -4.28 11.67
CA ASP A 1 7.82 -3.79 11.20
C ASP A 1 7.48 -4.40 9.86
N ALA A 2 6.19 -4.41 9.51
CA ALA A 2 5.73 -4.78 8.19
C ALA A 2 5.31 -3.55 7.40
N VAL A 3 5.32 -3.68 6.08
CA VAL A 3 4.80 -2.69 5.14
C VAL A 3 3.43 -3.13 4.69
N VAL A 4 2.46 -2.23 4.74
CA VAL A 4 1.14 -2.41 4.15
C VAL A 4 0.97 -1.38 3.05
N CYS A 5 0.53 -1.81 1.88
CA CYS A 5 0.15 -0.93 0.79
C CYS A 5 -1.27 -1.25 0.35
N VAL A 6 -2.13 -0.24 0.33
CA VAL A 6 -3.48 -0.35 -0.24
C VAL A 6 -3.52 0.46 -1.52
N ILE A 7 -3.82 -0.21 -2.63
CA ILE A 7 -4.03 0.41 -3.94
C ILE A 7 -5.53 0.44 -4.20
N SER A 8 -6.06 1.58 -4.64
CA SER A 8 -7.42 1.72 -5.13
C SER A 8 -7.43 2.26 -6.55
N PHE A 9 -8.13 1.56 -7.43
CA PHE A 9 -8.34 1.98 -8.80
C PHE A 9 -9.50 2.96 -8.87
N LYS A 10 -9.34 4.07 -9.61
CA LYS A 10 -10.51 4.88 -9.97
C LYS A 10 -11.37 4.07 -10.94
N ARG A 11 -12.69 4.11 -10.75
CA ARG A 11 -13.66 3.55 -11.70
C ARG A 11 -13.50 4.28 -13.05
N ALA A 12 -12.67 3.75 -13.93
CA ALA A 12 -13.08 3.58 -15.30
C ALA A 12 -14.01 2.34 -15.35
N GLU A 13 -14.56 1.99 -16.50
CA GLU A 13 -15.74 1.12 -16.62
C GLU A 13 -15.62 -0.26 -15.91
N PRO A 14 -16.71 -0.97 -15.59
CA PRO A 14 -16.66 -2.23 -14.82
C PRO A 14 -15.78 -3.34 -15.43
N THR A 15 -15.49 -3.28 -16.73
CA THR A 15 -14.51 -4.13 -17.43
C THR A 15 -13.07 -3.85 -17.00
N ASP A 16 -12.75 -2.61 -16.65
CA ASP A 16 -11.37 -2.17 -16.37
C ASP A 16 -10.87 -2.62 -14.99
N SER A 17 -11.79 -2.93 -14.05
CA SER A 17 -11.39 -3.32 -12.69
C SER A 17 -10.71 -4.69 -12.69
N ASN A 18 -11.21 -5.66 -13.44
CA ASN A 18 -10.61 -7.00 -13.52
C ASN A 18 -9.22 -6.94 -14.18
N ASP A 19 -9.09 -6.12 -15.21
CA ASP A 19 -7.82 -5.91 -15.91
C ASP A 19 -6.80 -5.22 -15.01
N ALA A 20 -7.23 -4.26 -14.18
CA ALA A 20 -6.36 -3.62 -13.18
C ALA A 20 -5.89 -4.59 -12.09
N HIS A 21 -6.74 -5.50 -11.62
CA HIS A 21 -6.33 -6.54 -10.68
C HIS A 21 -5.32 -7.51 -11.31
N ALA A 22 -5.56 -7.92 -12.55
CA ALA A 22 -4.66 -8.79 -13.29
C ALA A 22 -3.31 -8.11 -13.58
N ALA A 23 -3.30 -6.81 -13.87
CA ALA A 23 -2.08 -6.02 -14.03
C ALA A 23 -1.26 -6.01 -12.73
N VAL A 24 -1.90 -5.79 -11.58
CA VAL A 24 -1.19 -5.89 -10.29
C VAL A 24 -0.61 -7.29 -10.08
N ASP A 25 -1.38 -8.35 -10.37
CA ASP A 25 -0.89 -9.72 -10.21
C ASP A 25 0.32 -10.02 -11.09
N ALA A 26 0.32 -9.54 -12.33
CA ALA A 26 1.46 -9.67 -13.25
C ALA A 26 2.70 -8.89 -12.76
N LEU A 27 2.50 -7.69 -12.19
CA LEU A 27 3.60 -6.86 -11.67
C LEU A 27 4.21 -7.44 -10.38
N LEU A 28 3.39 -8.06 -9.53
CA LEU A 28 3.85 -8.66 -8.28
C LEU A 28 4.79 -9.85 -8.49
N VAL A 29 4.79 -10.50 -9.67
CA VAL A 29 5.77 -11.53 -10.02
C VAL A 29 7.21 -10.98 -9.98
N GLN A 30 7.38 -9.67 -10.18
CA GLN A 30 8.68 -8.99 -10.14
C GLN A 30 9.02 -8.42 -8.76
N CYS A 31 8.08 -8.45 -7.81
CA CYS A 31 8.25 -7.91 -6.47
C CYS A 31 8.68 -9.04 -5.53
N ALA A 32 9.83 -8.88 -4.87
CA ALA A 32 10.35 -9.89 -3.95
C ALA A 32 9.89 -9.68 -2.50
N HIS A 33 9.45 -8.46 -2.16
CA HIS A 33 9.23 -8.04 -0.79
C HIS A 33 7.77 -7.69 -0.48
N LEU A 34 6.88 -7.73 -1.48
CA LEU A 34 5.44 -7.53 -1.34
C LEU A 34 4.66 -8.74 -1.83
N LEU A 35 3.59 -9.05 -1.10
CA LEU A 35 2.65 -10.12 -1.40
C LEU A 35 1.24 -9.52 -1.49
N LYS A 36 0.42 -10.03 -2.42
CA LYS A 36 -1.01 -9.73 -2.44
C LYS A 36 -1.69 -10.50 -1.31
N VAL A 37 -2.31 -9.78 -0.38
CA VAL A 37 -3.10 -10.37 0.70
C VAL A 37 -4.50 -10.67 0.20
N LYS A 38 -5.18 -9.65 -0.34
CA LYS A 38 -6.56 -9.76 -0.82
C LYS A 38 -6.91 -8.65 -1.81
N ALA A 39 -7.96 -8.90 -2.59
CA ALA A 39 -8.65 -7.89 -3.38
C ALA A 39 -10.07 -7.71 -2.84
N VAL A 40 -10.51 -6.46 -2.69
CA VAL A 40 -11.85 -6.12 -2.19
C VAL A 40 -12.41 -4.97 -3.04
N GLY A 41 -13.42 -5.26 -3.86
CA GLY A 41 -13.96 -4.28 -4.80
C GLY A 41 -12.87 -3.77 -5.74
N ASN A 42 -12.71 -2.44 -5.85
CA ASN A 42 -11.69 -1.78 -6.66
C ASN A 42 -10.35 -1.58 -5.90
N ARG A 43 -10.10 -2.36 -4.86
CA ARG A 43 -8.91 -2.21 -4.00
C ARG A 43 -8.11 -3.49 -3.94
N VAL A 44 -6.79 -3.35 -3.85
CA VAL A 44 -5.85 -4.43 -3.58
C VAL A 44 -5.07 -4.09 -2.32
N VAL A 45 -5.00 -5.05 -1.41
CA VAL A 45 -4.18 -4.98 -0.19
C VAL A 45 -2.93 -5.80 -0.42
N LEU A 46 -1.79 -5.15 -0.32
CA LEU A 46 -0.46 -5.73 -0.37
C LEU A 46 0.16 -5.63 1.03
N ALA A 47 0.90 -6.66 1.43
CA ALA A 47 1.70 -6.65 2.65
C ALA A 47 3.08 -7.23 2.38
N GLY A 48 4.07 -6.71 3.07
CA GLY A 48 5.47 -7.04 2.87
C GLY A 48 6.33 -6.81 4.09
N SER A 49 7.60 -7.17 3.98
CA SER A 49 8.54 -7.21 5.11
C SER A 49 8.03 -8.10 6.26
N PHE A 50 7.71 -9.35 5.93
CA PHE A 50 7.81 -10.45 6.89
C PHE A 50 9.26 -10.90 6.84
N THR A 51 10.01 -10.82 7.95
CA THR A 51 11.33 -11.45 7.97
C THR A 51 11.15 -12.90 7.55
N PRO A 52 11.84 -13.37 6.49
CA PRO A 52 11.63 -14.74 6.04
C PRO A 52 11.97 -15.69 7.21
N PRO A 53 11.11 -16.68 7.50
CA PRO A 53 11.41 -17.69 8.51
C PRO A 53 12.57 -18.53 7.98
N GLY A 54 13.79 -18.09 8.28
CA GLY A 54 15.04 -18.68 7.78
C GLY A 54 16.25 -17.77 7.91
N GLU A 55 16.11 -16.45 7.76
CA GLU A 55 17.25 -15.51 7.89
C GLU A 55 17.45 -14.97 9.32
N GLN A 56 16.52 -15.26 10.23
CA GLN A 56 16.58 -14.81 11.63
C GLN A 56 17.10 -15.85 12.63
N TRP A 57 17.47 -17.08 12.20
CA TRP A 57 17.95 -18.11 13.14
C TRP A 57 19.46 -18.01 13.45
N CYS A 58 20.21 -17.15 12.78
CA CYS A 58 21.65 -16.96 13.03
C CYS A 58 22.06 -15.49 13.16
N ALA A 59 21.12 -14.57 13.41
CA ALA A 59 21.48 -13.26 13.93
C ALA A 59 21.79 -13.44 15.41
N ASP A 60 23.08 -13.66 15.71
CA ASP A 60 23.62 -13.50 17.05
C ASP A 60 23.09 -12.17 17.63
N PRO A 61 22.32 -12.17 18.73
CA PRO A 61 21.77 -10.95 19.31
C PRO A 61 22.86 -9.98 19.80
N THR A 62 24.14 -10.38 19.75
CA THR A 62 25.29 -9.51 20.02
C THR A 62 25.93 -8.90 18.77
N SER A 63 25.51 -9.29 17.56
CA SER A 63 26.03 -8.70 16.32
C SER A 63 25.36 -7.35 16.03
N PRO A 64 26.14 -6.26 15.87
CA PRO A 64 25.63 -4.89 15.67
C PRO A 64 24.92 -4.64 14.32
N GLY A 65 24.39 -5.67 13.65
CA GLY A 65 23.76 -5.59 12.32
C GLY A 65 22.26 -5.94 12.26
N GLY A 66 21.63 -6.34 13.37
CA GLY A 66 20.23 -6.76 13.39
C GLY A 66 19.23 -5.67 12.97
N GLU A 67 19.53 -4.40 13.26
CA GLU A 67 18.69 -3.26 12.87
C GLU A 67 18.81 -2.94 11.37
N THR A 68 19.98 -3.17 10.77
CA THR A 68 20.24 -2.85 9.36
C THR A 68 19.39 -3.71 8.43
N HIS A 69 19.18 -4.99 8.75
CA HIS A 69 18.38 -5.92 7.94
C HIS A 69 16.87 -5.58 7.91
N VAL A 70 16.32 -5.08 9.02
CA VAL A 70 14.90 -4.69 9.09
C VAL A 70 14.64 -3.43 8.28
N VAL A 71 15.55 -2.44 8.37
CA VAL A 71 15.45 -1.21 7.60
C VAL A 71 15.56 -1.49 6.09
N THR A 72 16.43 -2.43 5.68
CA THR A 72 16.55 -2.82 4.26
C THR A 72 15.30 -3.52 3.73
N GLY A 73 14.65 -4.39 4.52
CA GLY A 73 13.44 -5.09 4.09
C GLY A 73 12.23 -4.17 3.93
N VAL A 74 12.06 -3.23 4.86
CA VAL A 74 11.01 -2.20 4.77
C VAL A 74 11.24 -1.31 3.55
N ALA A 75 12.46 -0.80 3.35
CA ALA A 75 12.78 0.04 2.21
C ALA A 75 12.55 -0.68 0.87
N ALA A 76 12.91 -1.96 0.78
CA ALA A 76 12.70 -2.77 -0.41
C ALA A 76 11.21 -3.01 -0.68
N ALA A 77 10.39 -3.29 0.35
CA ALA A 77 8.95 -3.42 0.19
C ALA A 77 8.27 -2.11 -0.24
N VAL A 78 8.76 -0.96 0.25
CA VAL A 78 8.29 0.35 -0.24
C VAL A 78 8.69 0.58 -1.70
N ALA A 79 9.92 0.20 -2.08
CA ALA A 79 10.38 0.31 -3.47
C ALA A 79 9.52 -0.55 -4.42
N ASP A 80 9.18 -1.78 -4.02
CA ASP A 80 8.27 -2.64 -4.76
C ASP A 80 6.87 -1.99 -4.92
N ALA A 81 6.34 -1.35 -3.87
CA ALA A 81 5.04 -0.65 -3.94
C ALA A 81 5.07 0.51 -4.94
N VAL A 82 6.16 1.29 -4.91
CA VAL A 82 6.38 2.42 -5.82
C VAL A 82 6.54 1.93 -7.26
N HIS A 83 7.27 0.84 -7.48
CA HIS A 83 7.40 0.20 -8.79
C HIS A 83 6.04 -0.22 -9.37
N VAL A 84 5.22 -0.91 -8.58
CA VAL A 84 3.87 -1.32 -9.00
C VAL A 84 3.03 -0.10 -9.37
N LEU A 85 3.05 0.97 -8.57
CA LEU A 85 2.27 2.17 -8.87
C LEU A 85 2.74 2.88 -10.15
N HIS A 86 4.05 2.96 -10.38
CA HIS A 86 4.60 3.53 -11.61
C HIS A 86 4.22 2.70 -12.83
N ALA A 87 4.36 1.37 -12.76
CA ALA A 87 4.02 0.50 -13.87
C ALA A 87 2.51 0.53 -14.20
N LEU A 88 1.64 0.61 -13.19
CA LEU A 88 0.19 0.81 -13.41
C LEU A 88 -0.10 2.12 -14.15
N ARG A 89 0.60 3.20 -13.79
CA ARG A 89 0.47 4.49 -14.49
C ARG A 89 0.89 4.38 -15.95
N ASP A 90 1.99 3.69 -16.25
CA ASP A 90 2.48 3.50 -17.62
C ASP A 90 1.53 2.65 -18.47
N LEU A 91 0.79 1.75 -17.83
CA LEU A 91 -0.31 0.98 -18.44
C LEU A 91 -1.61 1.79 -18.59
N GLY A 92 -1.63 3.07 -18.19
CA GLY A 92 -2.81 3.93 -18.25
C GLY A 92 -3.84 3.67 -17.14
N VAL A 93 -3.52 2.86 -16.14
CA VAL A 93 -4.40 2.57 -15.01
C VAL A 93 -4.33 3.71 -14.00
N VAL A 94 -5.47 4.37 -13.77
CA VAL A 94 -5.56 5.45 -12.77
C VAL A 94 -5.79 4.85 -11.38
N ALA A 95 -4.74 4.87 -10.56
CA ALA A 95 -4.79 4.34 -9.20
C ALA A 95 -4.26 5.36 -8.17
N CYS A 96 -4.78 5.27 -6.95
CA CYS A 96 -4.23 5.91 -5.77
C CYS A 96 -3.70 4.83 -4.83
N ALA A 97 -2.56 5.06 -4.18
CA ALA A 97 -2.03 4.13 -3.20
C ALA A 97 -1.67 4.86 -1.90
N CYS A 98 -1.81 4.16 -0.78
CA CYS A 98 -1.24 4.55 0.50
C CYS A 98 -0.32 3.44 0.99
N VAL A 99 0.80 3.84 1.59
CA VAL A 99 1.78 2.94 2.21
C VAL A 99 1.92 3.35 3.67
N ALA A 100 1.78 2.38 4.57
CA ALA A 100 2.02 2.54 5.99
C ALA A 100 2.97 1.44 6.48
N VAL A 101 3.77 1.78 7.49
CA VAL A 101 4.74 0.87 8.09
C VAL A 101 4.45 0.78 9.58
N GLY A 102 4.42 -0.45 10.10
CA GLY A 102 4.25 -0.66 11.53
C GLY A 102 3.99 -2.12 11.90
N PRO A 103 3.61 -2.37 13.15
CA PRO A 103 3.29 -3.71 13.61
C PRO A 103 1.98 -4.18 12.98
N VAL A 104 2.01 -5.39 12.41
CA VAL A 104 0.82 -6.06 11.86
C VAL A 104 0.80 -7.52 12.30
N VAL A 105 -0.39 -8.11 12.32
CA VAL A 105 -0.64 -9.51 12.58
C VAL A 105 -1.15 -10.16 11.31
N GLY A 106 -0.39 -11.11 10.77
CA GLY A 106 -0.87 -12.00 9.71
C GLY A 106 -1.54 -13.23 10.32
N ALA A 107 -2.71 -13.60 9.84
CA ALA A 107 -3.43 -14.79 10.31
C ALA A 107 -4.12 -15.52 9.17
N VAL A 108 -4.21 -16.84 9.28
CA VAL A 108 -5.09 -17.66 8.44
C VAL A 108 -6.41 -17.81 9.17
N VAL A 109 -7.49 -17.36 8.54
CA VAL A 109 -8.84 -17.34 9.09
C VAL A 109 -9.73 -18.30 8.31
N GLY A 110 -10.67 -18.93 8.99
CA GLY A 110 -11.64 -19.86 8.42
C GLY A 110 -11.38 -21.31 8.81
N ARG A 111 -12.44 -22.13 8.72
CA ARG A 111 -12.39 -23.57 9.05
C ARG A 111 -12.36 -24.44 7.80
N ASP A 112 -13.34 -24.25 6.92
CA ASP A 112 -13.48 -25.04 5.68
C ASP A 112 -12.97 -24.28 4.43
N ARG A 113 -12.86 -22.96 4.54
CA ARG A 113 -12.29 -22.07 3.53
C ARG A 113 -11.27 -21.17 4.20
N LEU A 114 -9.99 -21.52 4.03
CA LEU A 114 -8.88 -20.77 4.60
C LEU A 114 -8.64 -19.50 3.78
N SER A 115 -8.47 -18.38 4.46
CA SER A 115 -8.06 -17.10 3.88
C SER A 115 -6.94 -16.53 4.73
N TYR A 116 -5.84 -16.14 4.10
CA TYR A 116 -4.83 -15.34 4.77
C TYR A 116 -5.28 -13.87 4.81
N ASP A 117 -5.12 -13.21 5.96
CA ASP A 117 -5.41 -11.79 6.11
C ASP A 117 -4.41 -11.10 7.05
N VAL A 118 -4.33 -9.78 6.96
CA VAL A 118 -3.46 -8.95 7.80
C VAL A 118 -4.28 -7.94 8.59
N TYR A 119 -3.90 -7.76 9.86
CA TYR A 119 -4.57 -6.88 10.82
C TYR A 119 -3.57 -5.94 11.48
N GLY A 120 -4.01 -4.73 11.82
CA GLY A 120 -3.20 -3.75 12.53
C GLY A 120 -3.59 -2.32 12.19
N ASP A 121 -3.10 -1.36 12.96
CA ASP A 121 -3.31 0.07 12.71
C ASP A 121 -2.83 0.52 11.31
N PRO A 122 -1.68 0.06 10.79
CA PRO A 122 -1.24 0.42 9.43
C PRO A 122 -2.25 0.05 8.33
N VAL A 123 -2.94 -1.09 8.48
CA VAL A 123 -3.99 -1.53 7.54
C VAL A 123 -5.17 -0.56 7.55
N ARG A 124 -5.60 -0.15 8.75
CA ARG A 124 -6.69 0.83 8.93
C ARG A 124 -6.32 2.20 8.39
N GLU A 125 -5.10 2.67 8.68
CA GLU A 125 -4.58 3.96 8.21
C GLU A 125 -4.54 4.03 6.69
N CYS A 126 -4.01 2.99 6.02
CA CYS A 126 -4.01 2.94 4.57
C CYS A 126 -5.41 2.94 3.98
N HIS A 127 -6.33 2.14 4.52
CA HIS A 127 -7.72 2.14 4.05
C HIS A 127 -8.37 3.51 4.17
N PHE A 128 -8.22 4.16 5.32
CA PHE A 128 -8.77 5.49 5.57
C PHE A 128 -8.17 6.53 4.63
N ALA A 129 -6.84 6.56 4.47
CA ALA A 129 -6.16 7.52 3.61
C ALA A 129 -6.57 7.37 2.13
N VAL A 130 -6.65 6.12 1.64
CA VAL A 130 -7.08 5.83 0.27
C VAL A 130 -8.53 6.25 0.05
N GLU A 131 -9.41 6.05 1.04
CA GLU A 131 -10.79 6.54 0.98
C GLU A 131 -10.85 8.05 0.79
N GLN A 132 -10.11 8.81 1.60
CA GLN A 132 -10.05 10.27 1.49
C GLN A 132 -9.51 10.75 0.13
N LEU A 133 -8.56 10.01 -0.47
CA LEU A 133 -8.00 10.32 -1.79
C LEU A 133 -8.94 9.98 -2.96
N THR A 134 -9.89 9.07 -2.75
CA THR A 134 -10.87 8.68 -3.78
C THR A 134 -12.11 9.56 -3.79
N VAL A 135 -12.39 10.28 -2.72
CA VAL A 135 -13.44 11.30 -2.70
C VAL A 135 -12.97 12.48 -3.55
N PRO A 136 -13.67 12.85 -4.65
CA PRO A 136 -13.34 14.08 -5.36
C PRO A 136 -13.41 15.22 -4.35
N PRO A 137 -12.48 16.19 -4.38
CA PRO A 137 -12.56 17.33 -3.47
C PRO A 137 -13.97 17.90 -3.65
N SER A 138 -14.79 17.80 -2.59
CA SER A 138 -16.02 18.57 -2.57
C SER A 138 -15.57 20.01 -2.80
N SER A 139 -16.28 20.70 -3.68
CA SER A 139 -16.11 22.13 -3.86
C SER A 139 -16.47 22.82 -2.52
N THR A 140 -15.60 22.74 -1.52
CA THR A 140 -15.45 23.80 -0.54
C THR A 140 -15.00 24.98 -1.37
N ALA A 141 -16.01 25.77 -1.76
CA ALA A 141 -15.83 27.09 -2.29
C ALA A 141 -14.67 27.73 -1.52
N ILE A 142 -13.59 28.03 -2.21
CA ILE A 142 -12.69 29.08 -1.76
C ILE A 142 -13.64 30.25 -1.49
N PRO A 143 -13.85 30.72 -0.25
CA PRO A 143 -14.70 31.87 -0.03
C PRO A 143 -14.07 33.00 -0.85
N SER A 144 -14.78 33.43 -1.89
CA SER A 144 -14.41 34.51 -2.79
C SER A 144 -14.54 35.86 -2.07
N GLY A 145 -13.85 35.99 -0.93
CA GLY A 145 -13.95 37.09 0.02
C GLY A 145 -12.60 37.67 0.45
N ALA A 146 -11.49 37.32 -0.20
CA ALA A 146 -10.23 38.03 -0.04
C ALA A 146 -10.04 39.04 -1.18
N SER A 147 -10.95 40.02 -1.24
CA SER A 147 -10.78 41.24 -2.03
C SER A 147 -9.96 42.25 -1.25
N ALA A 148 -8.71 42.43 -1.67
CA ALA A 148 -7.87 43.64 -1.65
C ALA A 148 -7.44 44.35 -0.34
N ALA A 149 -6.24 44.92 -0.44
CA ALA A 149 -5.49 45.85 0.42
C ALA A 149 -4.59 45.18 1.48
N ALA A 150 -3.29 45.45 1.61
CA ALA A 150 -2.42 46.54 1.15
C ALA A 150 -1.01 45.96 0.86
N GLY A 151 -0.28 46.38 -0.16
CA GLY A 151 0.37 47.70 -0.21
C GLY A 151 1.63 47.69 0.65
N VAL A 152 2.77 47.30 0.09
CA VAL A 152 4.09 47.64 0.63
C VAL A 152 4.94 48.14 -0.54
N ALA A 153 4.97 49.46 -0.65
CA ALA A 153 6.14 50.20 -1.10
C ALA A 153 7.14 50.27 0.07
#